data_AF-A0A840UTR8-F1
#
_entry.id   AF-A0A840UTR8-F1
#
_cell.length_a   1.000
_cell.length_b   1.000
_cell.length_c   1.000
_cell.angle_alpha   90.00
_cell.angle_beta   90.00
_cell.angle_gamma   90.00
#
_symmetry.space_group_name_H-M   'P 1'
#
loop_
_entity.id
_entity.type
_entity.pdbx_description
1 polymer ?
#
loop_
_entity_poly.entity_id
_entity_poly.type
_entity_poly.pdbx_seq_one_letter_code
_entity_poly.pdbx_strand_id
1 'polypeptide(L)' 'MIIYDILYKRGEHEGKASWLKCGILLEKEGGKRSIKIDTVPVGPDWNGWLVVSERKERAEREGVSVLPPGEEVPF' A
#
# COMPACT_ATOMS: atom_id res chain seq x y z
N MET A 1 14.48 11.30 6.06
CA MET A 1 14.12 10.41 4.94
C MET A 1 12.62 10.31 4.88
N ILE A 2 11.98 10.69 3.77
CA ILE A 2 10.52 10.65 3.63
C ILE A 2 10.17 9.42 2.78
N ILE A 3 9.12 8.70 3.20
CA ILE A 3 8.63 7.51 2.51
C ILE A 3 7.27 7.84 1.91
N TYR A 4 7.10 7.51 0.65
CA TYR A 4 5.83 7.61 -0.05
C TYR A 4 5.35 6.21 -0.46
N ASP A 5 4.05 5.99 -0.39
CA ASP A 5 3.39 4.84 -0.99
C ASP A 5 3.08 5.13 -2.47
N ILE A 6 3.34 4.13 -3.30
CA ILE A 6 2.96 4.13 -4.71
C ILE A 6 1.68 3.32 -4.83
N LEU A 7 0.60 3.96 -5.28
CA LEU A 7 -0.75 3.43 -5.25
C LEU A 7 -1.38 3.39 -6.65
N TYR A 8 -2.20 2.39 -6.90
CA TYR A 8 -3.06 2.26 -8.08
C TYR A 8 -4.52 2.23 -7.64
N LYS A 9 -5.38 3.05 -8.25
CA LYS A 9 -6.84 2.99 -8.01
C LYS A 9 -7.39 1.78 -8.77
N ARG A 10 -7.71 0.70 -8.05
CA ARG A 10 -8.26 -0.52 -8.65
C ARG A 10 -9.72 -0.35 -9.05
N GLY A 11 -10.44 0.52 -8.36
CA GLY A 11 -11.84 0.77 -8.62
C GLY A 11 -12.49 1.55 -7.50
N GLU A 12 -13.80 1.54 -7.48
CA GLU A 12 -14.63 2.21 -6.47
C GLU A 12 -15.78 1.28 -6.11
N HIS A 13 -16.01 1.10 -4.81
CA HIS A 13 -17.11 0.29 -4.31
C HIS A 13 -17.88 1.13 -3.29
N GLU A 14 -19.18 1.33 -3.52
CA GLU A 14 -20.04 2.13 -2.63
C GLU A 14 -19.47 3.53 -2.32
N GLY A 15 -18.91 4.20 -3.33
CA GLY A 15 -18.30 5.53 -3.20
C GLY A 15 -16.95 5.54 -2.48
N LYS A 16 -16.42 4.38 -2.09
CA LYS A 16 -15.08 4.24 -1.51
C LYS A 16 -14.09 3.76 -2.57
N ALA A 17 -13.09 4.59 -2.84
CA ALA A 17 -12.01 4.22 -3.74
C ALA A 17 -11.20 3.05 -3.14
N SER A 18 -11.07 1.98 -3.93
CA SER A 18 -10.22 0.84 -3.61
C SER A 18 -8.84 1.05 -4.20
N TRP A 19 -7.83 1.04 -3.33
CA TRP A 19 -6.44 1.32 -3.69
C TRP A 19 -5.59 0.06 -3.49
N LEU A 20 -4.76 -0.24 -4.49
CA LEU A 20 -3.72 -1.24 -4.42
C LEU A 20 -2.38 -0.55 -4.20
N LYS A 21 -1.60 -1.03 -3.24
CA LYS A 21 -0.20 -0.59 -3.08
C LYS A 21 0.69 -1.35 -4.05
N CYS A 22 1.40 -0.62 -4.89
CA CYS A 22 2.27 -1.13 -5.96
C CYS A 22 3.76 -1.05 -5.59
N GLY A 23 4.11 -0.23 -4.60
CA GLY A 23 5.49 -0.09 -4.17
C GLY A 23 5.70 1.09 -3.24
N ILE A 24 6.95 1.56 -3.18
CA ILE A 24 7.39 2.68 -2.35
C ILE A 24 8.32 3.60 -3.11
N LEU A 25 8.28 4.89 -2.77
CA LEU A 25 9.27 5.88 -3.16
C LEU A 25 9.97 6.38 -1.90
N LEU A 26 11.29 6.35 -1.91
CA LEU A 26 12.14 6.88 -0.85
C LEU A 26 12.76 8.17 -1.33
N GLU A 27 12.56 9.24 -0.56
CA GLU A 27 13.27 10.50 -0.74
C GLU A 27 14.40 10.59 0.29
N LYS A 28 15.63 10.54 -0.24
CA LYS A 28 16.89 10.65 0.52
C LYS A 28 17.30 12.11 0.64
N GLU A 29 18.24 12.37 1.53
CA GLU A 29 18.88 13.68 1.67
C GLU A 29 19.48 14.15 0.34
N GLY A 30 19.30 15.43 0.03
CA GLY A 30 19.74 16.02 -1.24
C GLY A 30 18.81 15.80 -2.43
N GLY A 31 17.53 15.46 -2.19
CA GLY A 31 16.49 15.39 -3.23
C GLY A 31 16.57 14.17 -4.15
N LYS A 32 17.46 13.22 -3.86
CA LYS A 32 17.54 11.96 -4.61
C LYS A 32 16.36 11.06 -4.26
N ARG A 33 15.65 10.60 -5.30
CA ARG A 33 14.51 9.68 -5.17
C ARG A 33 14.88 8.29 -5.64
N SER A 34 14.43 7.26 -4.92
CA SER A 34 14.58 5.86 -5.30
C SER A 34 13.21 5.19 -5.24
N ILE A 35 12.88 4.38 -6.24
CA ILE A 35 11.59 3.69 -6.33
C ILE A 35 11.83 2.19 -6.22
N LYS A 36 11.03 1.53 -5.40
CA LYS A 36 10.87 0.07 -5.41
C LYS A 36 9.44 -0.23 -5.86
N ILE A 37 9.31 -1.01 -6.93
CA ILE A 37 8.02 -1.52 -7.40
C ILE A 37 7.94 -2.99 -7.01
N ASP A 38 6.95 -3.34 -6.20
CA ASP A 38 6.68 -4.72 -5.78
C ASP A 38 5.65 -5.38 -6.71
N THR A 39 4.69 -4.59 -7.20
CA THR A 39 3.59 -5.06 -8.06
C THR A 39 3.30 -4.04 -9.15
N VAL A 40 3.14 -4.50 -10.39
CA VAL A 40 2.72 -3.69 -11.53
C VAL A 40 1.29 -4.09 -11.91
N PRO A 41 0.32 -3.16 -11.91
CA PRO A 41 -1.01 -3.43 -12.45
C PRO A 41 -0.92 -3.76 -13.94
N VAL A 42 -1.75 -4.70 -14.41
CA VAL A 42 -1.82 -5.08 -15.81
C VAL A 42 -3.29 -5.25 -16.20
N GLY A 43 -3.63 -4.95 -17.46
CA GLY A 43 -4.98 -5.13 -18.00
C GLY A 43 -5.50 -3.91 -18.76
N PRO A 44 -6.70 -4.01 -19.37
CA PRO A 44 -7.28 -2.96 -20.21
C PRO A 44 -7.57 -1.65 -19.46
N ASP A 45 -7.91 -1.75 -18.17
CA ASP A 45 -8.26 -0.60 -17.32
C ASP A 45 -7.03 0.09 -16.70
N TRP A 46 -5.82 -0.41 -16.99
CA TRP A 46 -4.60 0.20 -16.51
C TRP A 46 -4.10 1.27 -17.51
N ASN A 47 -4.07 2.51 -17.04
CA ASN A 47 -3.67 3.67 -17.82
C ASN A 47 -2.18 4.04 -17.68
N GLY A 48 -1.36 3.20 -17.04
CA GLY A 48 0.06 3.43 -16.83
C GLY A 48 0.42 4.35 -15.66
N TRP A 49 -0.56 4.96 -14.99
CA TRP A 49 -0.30 5.94 -13.93
C TRP A 49 -0.40 5.33 -12.53
N LEU A 50 0.48 5.82 -11.65
CA LEU A 50 0.52 5.50 -10.23
C LEU A 50 0.48 6.80 -9.42
N VAL A 51 -0.20 6.77 -8.29
CA VAL A 51 -0.33 7.89 -7.36
C VAL A 51 0.72 7.76 -6.27
N VAL A 52 1.49 8.82 -6.05
CA VAL A 52 2.45 8.90 -4.95
C VAL A 52 1.79 9.63 -3.79
N SER A 53 1.68 8.97 -2.65
CA SER A 53 1.11 9.54 -1.43
C SER A 53 2.12 9.45 -0.31
N GLU A 54 2.31 10.54 0.45
CA GLU A 54 3.17 10.50 1.63
C GLU A 54 2.62 9.44 2.60
N ARG A 55 3.51 8.54 3.06
CA ARG A 55 3.12 7.54 4.04
C ARG A 55 3.00 8.24 5.37
N LYS A 56 1.76 8.49 5.79
CA LYS A 56 1.48 8.83 7.18
C LYS A 56 1.92 7.66 8.04
N GLU A 57 2.80 7.90 9.01
CA GLU A 57 3.11 6.91 10.04
C GLU A 57 1.80 6.50 10.69
N ARG A 58 1.40 5.28 10.38
CA ARG A 58 0.31 4.64 11.07
C ARG A 58 0.86 4.31 12.46
N ALA A 59 0.49 5.11 13.46
CA ALA A 59 0.52 4.67 14.85
C ALA A 59 -0.07 3.25 14.89
N GLU A 60 0.68 2.32 15.48
CA GLU A 60 0.45 0.89 15.48
C GLU A 60 -1.03 0.52 15.30
N ARG A 61 -1.31 -0.27 14.28
CA ARG A 61 -2.56 -1.02 14.23
C ARG A 61 -2.44 -2.10 15.30
N GLU A 62 -2.64 -1.74 16.57
CA GLU A 62 -3.05 -2.68 17.61
C GLU A 62 -4.32 -3.38 17.08
N GLY A 63 -4.24 -4.68 16.85
CA GLY A 63 -5.31 -5.44 16.23
C GLY A 63 -4.88 -6.55 15.28
N VAL A 64 -3.62 -7.01 15.34
CA VAL A 64 -3.36 -8.43 15.03
C VAL A 64 -3.67 -9.18 16.32
N SER A 65 -4.87 -9.74 16.44
CA SER A 65 -5.18 -10.71 17.49
C SER A 65 -4.29 -11.92 17.24
N VAL A 66 -3.17 -12.00 17.97
CA VAL A 66 -2.38 -13.22 18.09
C VAL A 66 -3.29 -14.20 18.83
N LEU A 67 -3.85 -15.18 18.12
CA LEU A 67 -4.61 -16.25 18.76
C LEU A 67 -3.66 -16.97 19.73
N PRO A 68 -4.04 -17.20 20.99
CA PRO A 68 -3.23 -18.00 21.90
C PRO A 68 -3.06 -19.41 21.31
N PRO A 69 -1.87 -20.02 21.44
CA PRO A 69 -1.64 -21.36 20.92
C PRO A 69 -2.55 -22.35 21.67
N GLY A 70 -3.54 -22.90 20.96
CA GLY A 70 -4.41 -23.96 21.49
C GLY A 70 -5.91 -23.86 21.17
N GLU A 71 -6.39 -22.84 20.45
CA GLU A 71 -7.81 -22.76 20.09
C GLU A 71 -8.04 -23.25 18.66
N GLU A 72 -8.73 -24.39 18.50
CA GLU A 72 -9.11 -24.95 17.20
C GLU A 72 -10.20 -24.08 16.55
N VAL A 73 -9.97 -23.70 15.29
CA VAL A 73 -10.95 -23.01 14.45
C VAL A 73 -12.10 -23.97 14.10
N PRO A 74 -13.37 -23.62 14.40
CA PRO A 74 -14.50 -24.41 13.92
C PRO A 74 -14.64 -24.22 12.40
N PHE A 75 -14.63 -25.34 11.67
CA PHE A 75 -14.84 -25.40 10.22
C PHE A 75 -16.23 -24.91 9.81
#